data_AF-A0A3D1HNC9-F1
#
_entry.id   AF-A0A3D1HNC9-F1
#
_cell.length_a   1.000
_cell.length_b   1.000
_cell.length_c   1.000
_cell.angle_alpha   90.00
_cell.angle_beta   90.00
_cell.angle_gamma   90.00
#
_symmetry.space_group_name_H-M   'P 1'
#
loop_
_entity.id
_entity.type
_entity.pdbx_description
1 polymer ?
#
loop_
_entity_poly.entity_id
_entity_poly.type
_entity_poly.pdbx_seq_one_letter_code
_entity_poly.pdbx_strand_id
1 'polypeptide(L)' 'GITHYEEPCPYWQPDLTRQVTHALDIDVTGGEQDCDMRHWQDMIDRHVVDVLQPDVMYMGGL' A
#
# COMPACT_ATOMS: atom_id res chain seq x y z
N GLY A 1 10.10 9.34 -16.62
CA GLY A 1 9.65 7.96 -16.89
C GLY A 1 8.40 7.69 -16.09
N ILE A 2 7.99 6.42 -15.95
CA ILE A 2 6.97 5.99 -14.99
C ILE A 2 7.51 6.24 -13.57
N THR A 3 6.68 6.78 -12.68
CA THR A 3 7.12 7.23 -11.34
C THR A 3 6.71 6.30 -10.20
N HIS A 4 5.67 5.48 -10.38
CA HIS A 4 5.23 4.50 -9.39
C HIS A 4 4.48 3.34 -10.05
N TYR A 5 4.37 2.23 -9.32
CA TYR A 5 3.53 1.08 -9.67
C TYR A 5 2.50 0.82 -8.56
N GLU A 6 1.24 1.05 -8.90
CA GLU A 6 0.12 1.05 -7.94
C GLU A 6 -0.56 -0.31 -7.85
N GLU A 7 -0.80 -0.74 -6.62
CA GLU A 7 -1.60 -1.91 -6.23
C GLU A 7 -1.36 -3.17 -7.08
N PRO A 8 -0.12 -3.67 -7.07
CA PRO A 8 0.30 -4.76 -7.96
C PRO A 8 -0.37 -6.11 -7.63
N CYS A 9 -1.03 -6.22 -6.48
CA CYS A 9 -1.62 -7.43 -5.93
C CYS A 9 -2.93 -7.11 -5.19
N PRO A 10 -3.80 -8.11 -4.93
CA PRO A 10 -5.01 -7.88 -4.14
C PRO A 10 -4.70 -7.31 -2.75
N TYR A 11 -5.36 -6.22 -2.36
CA TYR A 11 -5.04 -5.46 -1.14
C TYR A 11 -5.09 -6.29 0.16
N TRP A 12 -5.95 -7.33 0.22
CA TRP A 12 -6.04 -8.26 1.35
C TRP A 12 -4.90 -9.28 1.44
N GLN A 13 -3.91 -9.24 0.53
CA GLN A 13 -2.73 -10.10 0.52
C GLN A 13 -1.44 -9.28 0.60
N PRO A 14 -1.15 -8.64 1.75
CA PRO A 14 -0.01 -7.72 1.90
C PRO A 14 1.34 -8.38 1.62
N ASP A 15 1.48 -9.69 1.88
CA ASP A 15 2.71 -10.42 1.61
C ASP A 15 3.06 -10.55 0.12
N LEU A 16 2.06 -10.49 -0.77
CA LEU A 16 2.30 -10.48 -2.21
C LEU A 16 2.80 -9.11 -2.65
N THR A 17 2.13 -8.03 -2.23
CA THR A 17 2.55 -6.66 -2.53
C THR A 17 3.97 -6.41 -2.00
N ARG A 18 4.27 -6.83 -0.77
CA ARG A 18 5.61 -6.73 -0.18
C ARG A 18 6.67 -7.43 -1.03
N GLN A 19 6.38 -8.60 -1.61
CA GLN A 19 7.35 -9.26 -2.51
C GLN A 19 7.64 -8.41 -3.75
N VAL A 20 6.63 -7.72 -4.30
CA VAL A 20 6.81 -6.81 -5.44
C VAL A 20 7.63 -5.59 -5.03
N THR A 21 7.28 -4.93 -3.93
CA THR A 21 8.00 -3.77 -3.36
C THR A 21 9.48 -4.07 -3.14
N HIS A 22 9.80 -5.24 -2.59
CA HIS A 22 11.19 -5.64 -2.37
C HIS A 22 11.93 -6.12 -3.64
N ALA A 23 11.22 -6.42 -4.73
CA ALA A 23 11.81 -6.94 -5.96
C ALA A 23 12.09 -5.85 -7.00
N LEU A 24 11.49 -4.68 -6.86
CA LEU A 24 11.55 -3.60 -7.83
C LEU A 24 12.24 -2.36 -7.23
N ASP A 25 12.91 -1.60 -8.10
CA ASP A 25 13.51 -0.31 -7.74
C ASP A 25 12.55 0.87 -7.95
N ILE A 26 11.35 0.63 -8.49
CA ILE A 26 10.31 1.66 -8.68
C ILE A 26 9.38 1.68 -7.48
N ASP A 27 9.00 2.87 -7.03
CA ASP A 27 8.09 3.05 -5.90
C ASP A 27 6.79 2.25 -6.11
N VAL A 28 6.48 1.37 -5.16
CA VAL A 28 5.22 0.64 -5.11
C VAL A 28 4.24 1.35 -4.19
N THR A 29 2.99 1.49 -4.63
CA THR A 29 1.99 2.31 -3.93
C THR A 29 0.70 1.53 -3.69
N GLY A 30 -0.06 1.90 -2.67
CA GLY A 30 -1.38 1.29 -2.41
C GLY A 30 -1.99 1.62 -1.06
N GLY A 31 -3.11 0.98 -0.77
CA GLY A 31 -3.86 1.14 0.47
C GLY A 31 -5.16 1.93 0.30
N GLU A 32 -5.61 2.17 -0.94
CA GLU A 32 -6.81 2.98 -1.20
C GLU A 32 -8.09 2.28 -0.73
N GLN A 33 -8.12 0.94 -0.65
CA GLN A 33 -9.31 0.21 -0.20
C GLN A 33 -9.31 -0.14 1.30
N ASP A 34 -8.25 0.19 2.03
CA ASP A 34 -8.18 -0.08 3.46
C ASP A 34 -8.82 1.06 4.28
N CYS A 35 -9.56 0.68 5.33
CA CYS A 35 -10.21 1.61 6.27
C CYS A 35 -9.79 1.38 7.73
N ASP A 36 -8.89 0.42 7.98
CA ASP A 36 -8.44 0.05 9.33
C ASP A 36 -7.01 0.53 9.58
N MET A 37 -6.85 1.44 10.55
CA MET A 37 -5.55 1.96 10.97
C MET A 37 -4.55 0.87 11.38
N ARG A 38 -5.02 -0.29 11.84
CA ARG A 38 -4.15 -1.43 12.19
C ARG A 38 -3.48 -2.04 10.96
N HIS A 39 -4.20 -2.11 9.84
CA HIS A 39 -3.59 -2.57 8.58
C HIS A 39 -2.52 -1.61 8.11
N TRP A 40 -2.75 -0.30 8.22
CA TRP A 40 -1.76 0.69 7.79
C TRP A 40 -0.53 0.68 8.68
N GLN A 41 -0.70 0.53 9.99
CA GLN A 41 0.43 0.34 10.89
C GLN A 41 1.23 -0.91 10.50
N ASP A 42 0.58 -2.04 10.22
CA ASP A 42 1.25 -3.26 9.75
C ASP A 42 1.98 -3.04 8.41
N MET A 43 1.36 -2.34 7.46
CA MET A 43 1.96 -2.01 6.17
C MET A 43 3.23 -1.16 6.32
N ILE A 44 3.23 -0.20 7.25
CA ILE A 44 4.41 0.62 7.57
C ILE A 44 5.49 -0.24 8.24
N ASP A 45 5.13 -0.99 9.28
CA ASP A 45 6.07 -1.77 10.08
C ASP A 45 6.79 -2.85 9.25
N ARG A 46 6.10 -3.40 8.24
CA ARG A 46 6.61 -4.44 7.35
C ARG A 46 7.07 -3.94 5.99
N HIS A 47 7.00 -2.63 5.76
CA HIS A 47 7.33 -1.99 4.47
C HIS A 47 6.63 -2.68 3.29
N VAL A 48 5.30 -2.77 3.35
CA VAL A 48 4.50 -3.43 2.31
C VAL A 48 4.45 -2.62 1.01
N VAL A 49 4.40 -1.29 1.11
CA VAL A 49 4.45 -0.32 0.00
C VAL A 49 5.41 0.80 0.36
N ASP A 50 5.91 1.53 -0.63
CA ASP A 50 6.76 2.71 -0.45
C ASP A 50 5.93 3.98 -0.19
N VAL A 51 4.74 4.07 -0.80
CA VAL A 51 3.81 5.19 -0.62
C VAL A 51 2.42 4.70 -0.29
N LEU A 52 1.91 5.11 0.87
CA LEU A 52 0.52 4.87 1.27
C LEU A 52 -0.44 5.84 0.56
N GLN A 53 -1.58 5.33 0.12
CA GLN A 53 -2.59 6.08 -0.63
C GLN A 53 -3.96 6.04 0.08
N PRO A 54 -4.11 6.73 1.22
CA PRO A 54 -5.35 6.76 1.97
C PRO A 54 -6.51 7.40 1.18
N ASP A 55 -7.65 6.70 1.01
CA ASP A 55 -8.91 7.37 0.66
C ASP A 55 -9.59 7.90 1.92
N VAL A 56 -9.61 9.24 2.07
CA VAL A 56 -10.20 9.95 3.20
C VAL A 56 -11.66 9.56 3.44
N MET A 57 -12.43 9.23 2.40
CA MET A 57 -13.83 8.85 2.53
C MET A 57 -14.00 7.46 3.15
N TYR A 58 -13.08 6.52 2.92
CA TYR A 58 -13.06 5.24 3.62
C TYR A 58 -12.54 5.35 5.05
N MET A 59 -11.78 6.41 5.35
CA MET A 59 -11.32 6.73 6.71
C MET A 59 -12.34 7.49 7.56
N GLY A 60 -13.52 7.80 7.00
CA GLY A 60 -14.59 8.50 7.72
C GLY A 60 -14.54 10.03 7.62
N GLY A 61 -13.74 10.58 6.70
CA GLY A 61 -13.61 12.03 6.49
C GLY A 61 -12.35 12.63 7.10
N LEU A 62 -12.30 13.96 7.05
CA LEU A 62 -11.25 14.81 7.63
C LEU A 62 -11.46 15.04 9.13
#